data_AF-A0A845S7T1-F1
#
_entry.id   AF-A0A845S7T1-F1
#
_cell.length_a   1.000
_cell.length_b   1.000
_cell.length_c   1.000
_cell.angle_alpha   90.00
_cell.angle_beta   90.00
_cell.angle_gamma   90.00
#
_symmetry.space_group_name_H-M   'P 1'
#
loop_
_entity.id
_entity.type
_entity.pdbx_description
1 polymer ?
#
loop_
_entity_poly.entity_id
_entity_poly.type
_entity_poly.pdbx_seq_one_letter_code
_entity_poly.pdbx_strand_id
1 'polypeptide(L)' 'MSKIKIGLPSKGRLKDESLAYLKSKKLEVVNSYGERNYFFNIKNNNEIDGIF' A
#
# COMPACT_ATOMS: atom_id res chain seq x y z
N MET A 1 -11.52 7.89 -14.49
CA MET A 1 -10.09 7.51 -14.60
C MET A 1 -9.91 6.15 -13.95
N SER A 2 -9.34 5.16 -14.63
CA SER A 2 -9.06 3.86 -14.01
C SER A 2 -7.81 3.99 -13.13
N LYS A 3 -7.93 3.68 -11.84
CA LYS A 3 -6.78 3.61 -10.95
C LYS A 3 -6.00 2.31 -11.16
N ILE A 4 -4.69 2.36 -10.92
CA ILE A 4 -3.84 1.17 -10.87
C ILE A 4 -4.11 0.46 -9.54
N LYS A 5 -4.34 -0.86 -9.60
CA LYS A 5 -4.56 -1.70 -8.41
C LYS A 5 -3.36 -2.61 -8.18
N ILE A 6 -2.83 -2.63 -6.96
CA ILE A 6 -1.66 -3.45 -6.61
C ILE A 6 -1.99 -4.32 -5.38
N GLY A 7 -1.62 -5.59 -5.44
CA GLY A 7 -1.64 -6.50 -4.28
C GLY A 7 -0.30 -6.49 -3.57
N LEU A 8 -0.31 -6.38 -2.24
CA LEU A 8 0.85 -6.59 -1.38
C LEU A 8 0.63 -7.81 -0.49
N PRO A 9 1.68 -8.39 0.10
CA PRO A 9 1.52 -9.45 1.09
C PRO A 9 0.82 -8.94 2.36
N SER A 10 -0.12 -9.73 2.89
CA SER A 10 -0.93 -9.31 4.05
C SER A 10 -0.21 -9.31 5.38
N LYS A 11 0.79 -10.20 5.56
CA LYS A 11 1.49 -10.47 6.83
C LYS A 11 2.91 -11.02 6.62
N GLY A 12 3.73 -10.96 7.66
CA GLY A 12 5.05 -11.60 7.74
C GLY A 12 6.17 -10.81 7.06
N ARG A 13 7.36 -11.42 6.99
CA ARG A 13 8.60 -10.77 6.50
C ARG A 13 8.44 -10.13 5.13
N LEU A 14 7.77 -10.81 4.20
CA LEU A 14 7.59 -10.30 2.83
C LEU A 14 6.74 -9.02 2.81
N LYS A 15 5.76 -8.87 3.71
CA LYS A 15 5.02 -7.62 3.87
C LYS A 15 5.96 -6.50 4.32
N ASP A 16 6.71 -6.75 5.39
CA ASP A 16 7.57 -5.74 6.00
C ASP A 16 8.65 -5.25 5.02
N GLU A 17 9.25 -6.19 4.28
CA GLU A 17 10.23 -5.88 3.22
C GLU A 17 9.60 -5.15 2.02
N SER A 18 8.39 -5.53 1.60
CA SER A 18 7.67 -4.85 0.52
C SER A 18 7.34 -3.40 0.89
N LEU A 19 6.88 -3.17 2.13
CA LEU A 19 6.60 -1.84 2.66
C LEU A 19 7.87 -0.99 2.75
N ALA A 20 8.97 -1.57 3.24
CA ALA A 20 10.27 -0.89 3.29
C ALA A 20 10.78 -0.53 1.89
N TYR A 21 10.66 -1.44 0.92
CA TYR A 21 11.04 -1.20 -0.46
C TYR A 21 10.23 -0.05 -1.07
N LEU A 22 8.90 -0.05 -0.97
CA LEU A 22 8.05 1.02 -1.49
C LEU A 22 8.35 2.36 -0.83
N LYS A 23 8.54 2.39 0.48
CA LYS A 23 8.94 3.60 1.21
C LYS A 23 10.27 4.14 0.71
N SER A 24 11.25 3.29 0.41
CA SER A 24 12.55 3.70 -0.18
C SER A 24 12.41 4.34 -1.57
N LYS A 25 11.32 4.01 -2.30
CA LYS A 25 10.97 4.62 -3.59
C LYS A 25 10.07 5.85 -3.47
N LYS A 26 9.90 6.40 -2.26
CA LYS A 26 8.98 7.51 -1.96
C LYS A 26 7.50 7.17 -2.18
N LEU A 27 7.14 5.89 -2.16
CA LEU A 27 5.77 5.39 -2.25
C LEU A 27 5.34 4.90 -0.86
N GLU A 28 5.07 5.85 0.05
CA GLU A 28 4.67 5.50 1.41
C GLU A 28 3.23 4.96 1.43
N VAL A 29 3.06 3.70 1.81
CA VAL A 29 1.75 3.05 1.96
C VAL A 29 1.07 3.55 3.23
N VAL A 30 -0.18 4.01 3.12
CA VAL A 30 -1.00 4.48 4.23
C VAL A 30 -2.35 3.76 4.26
N ASN A 31 -2.79 3.38 5.45
CA ASN A 31 -4.14 2.87 5.65
C ASN A 31 -5.08 4.02 6.00
N SER A 32 -5.71 4.59 4.97
CA SER A 32 -6.67 5.69 5.12
C SER A 32 -8.06 5.24 5.57
N TYR A 33 -8.31 3.92 5.63
CA TYR A 33 -9.65 3.35 5.78
C TYR A 33 -9.96 2.81 7.19
N GLY A 34 -9.06 3.02 8.16
CA GLY A 34 -9.23 2.64 9.57
C GLY A 34 -8.60 1.30 9.96
N GLU A 35 -8.56 1.03 11.27
CA GLU A 35 -8.05 -0.24 11.80
C GLU A 35 -8.92 -1.40 11.31
N ARG A 36 -8.29 -2.45 10.78
CA ARG A 36 -8.90 -3.66 10.18
C ARG A 36 -9.37 -3.56 8.72
N ASN A 37 -8.97 -2.54 7.99
CA ASN A 37 -9.14 -2.52 6.54
C ASN A 37 -7.94 -3.16 5.80
N TYR A 38 -8.23 -3.95 4.76
CA TYR A 38 -7.22 -4.55 3.88
C TYR A 38 -6.80 -3.61 2.75
N PHE A 39 -7.57 -2.55 2.49
CA PHE A 39 -7.25 -1.55 1.48
C PHE A 39 -6.22 -0.53 2.00
N PHE A 40 -5.36 -0.10 1.09
CA PHE A 40 -4.37 0.95 1.35
C PHE A 40 -4.25 1.86 0.14
N ASN A 41 -3.78 3.08 0.39
CA ASN A 41 -3.42 4.04 -0.65
C ASN A 41 -1.95 4.41 -0.50
N ILE A 42 -1.40 5.09 -1.52
CA ILE A 42 -0.08 5.70 -1.44
C ILE A 42 -0.22 7.16 -1.03
N LYS A 43 0.53 7.58 -0.02
CA LYS A 43 0.54 8.97 0.45
C LYS A 43 0.88 9.91 -0.70
N ASN A 44 0.09 10.97 -0.85
CA ASN A 44 0.23 11.98 -1.91
C ASN A 44 0.15 11.43 -3.34
N ASN A 45 -0.42 10.24 -3.55
CA ASN A 45 -0.65 9.67 -4.88
C ASN A 45 -2.06 9.04 -4.95
N ASN A 46 -2.92 9.66 -5.77
CA ASN A 46 -4.32 9.24 -5.93
C ASN A 46 -4.56 8.30 -7.13
N GLU A 47 -3.49 7.90 -7.83
CA GLU A 47 -3.56 7.03 -9.01
C GLU A 47 -3.47 5.54 -8.65
N ILE A 48 -3.01 5.22 -7.43
CA ILE A 48 -2.75 3.87 -6.96
C ILE A 48 -3.62 3.57 -5.73
N ASP A 49 -4.45 2.53 -5.86
CA ASP A 49 -5.10 1.88 -4.72
C ASP A 49 -4.51 0.47 -4.57
N GLY A 50 -4.50 -0.07 -3.36
CA GLY A 50 -3.97 -1.40 -3.13
C GLY A 50 -4.71 -2.19 -2.08
N ILE A 51 -4.40 -3.48 -2.04
CA ILE A 51 -4.94 -4.45 -1.08
C ILE A 51 -3.79 -5.27 -0.49
N PHE A 52 -3.83 -5.47 0.82
CA PHE A 52 -2.95 -6.37 1.57
C PHE A 52 -3.42 -7.82 1.48
#